data_AF-A0A7V2F6N9-F1
#
_entry.id   AF-A0A7V2F6N9-F1
#
_cell.length_a   1.000
_cell.length_b   1.000
_cell.length_c   1.000
_cell.angle_alpha   90.00
_cell.angle_beta   90.00
_cell.angle_gamma   90.00
#
_symmetry.space_group_name_H-M   'P 1'
#
loop_
_entity.id
_entity.type
_entity.pdbx_description
1 polymer ?
#
loop_
_entity_poly.entity_id
_entity_poly.type
_entity_poly.pdbx_seq_one_letter_code
_entity_poly.pdbx_strand_id
1 'polypeptide(L)'
;MRSIGRRRWEAAHSPEITPTATHRYLDELDILLQSPETSTLAFQALLASLTRALEQVQLQLQQAHKAALSLAQRETLHEMNRVLQAVIQRMRQALTAPGQYLLQLNDTAASLAHEPSWWFALAEALEVIETTLQRTLSLVQGQPHRSLSRQLGAVLLRLLRRYQHHLLWEAREWIE
;
A
#
# COMPACT_ATOMS: atom_id res chain seq x y z
N MET A 1 33.48 21.50 -23.24
CA MET A 1 33.32 20.11 -22.76
C MET A 1 32.04 20.01 -21.95
N ARG A 2 31.23 18.98 -22.24
CA ARG A 2 29.82 18.84 -21.89
C ARG A 2 29.63 18.44 -20.41
N SER A 3 28.82 19.18 -19.65
CA SER A 3 28.29 18.79 -18.33
C SER A 3 26.76 18.87 -18.25
N ILE A 4 26.07 18.62 -19.37
CA ILE A 4 24.60 18.63 -19.47
C ILE A 4 24.00 17.22 -19.18
N GLY A 5 24.80 16.28 -18.69
CA GLY A 5 24.43 14.85 -18.66
C GLY A 5 23.82 14.29 -17.36
N ARG A 6 23.89 14.96 -16.21
CA ARG A 6 23.44 14.36 -14.93
C ARG A 6 22.02 14.72 -14.49
N ARG A 7 21.60 15.98 -14.63
CA ARG A 7 20.28 16.42 -14.11
C ARG A 7 19.06 15.89 -14.88
N ARG A 8 19.24 15.40 -16.10
CA ARG A 8 18.13 14.91 -16.93
C ARG A 8 17.78 13.44 -16.65
N TRP A 9 18.61 12.72 -15.90
CA TRP A 9 18.38 11.32 -15.52
C TRP A 9 17.77 11.15 -14.12
N GLU A 10 18.01 12.11 -13.21
CA GLU A 10 17.45 12.13 -11.84
C GLU A 10 15.92 12.33 -11.85
N ALA A 11 15.40 13.21 -12.72
CA ALA A 11 13.96 13.45 -12.83
C ALA A 11 13.16 12.29 -13.47
N ALA A 12 13.82 11.31 -14.08
CA ALA A 12 13.15 10.19 -14.75
C ALA A 12 12.94 8.96 -13.84
N HIS A 13 13.57 8.92 -12.67
CA HIS A 13 13.62 7.72 -11.82
C HIS A 13 13.20 7.92 -10.36
N SER A 14 12.94 9.15 -9.91
CA SER A 14 12.14 9.32 -8.69
C SER A 14 10.72 8.86 -9.00
N PRO A 15 10.17 7.83 -8.32
CA PRO A 15 8.77 7.50 -8.43
C PRO A 15 7.97 8.63 -7.78
N GLU A 16 7.78 9.71 -8.53
CA GLU A 16 7.08 10.90 -8.10
C GLU A 16 5.66 10.46 -7.72
N ILE A 17 5.28 10.54 -6.45
CA ILE A 17 3.91 10.24 -6.00
C ILE A 17 3.04 11.44 -6.40
N THR A 18 2.79 11.56 -7.70
CA THR A 18 2.00 12.64 -8.26
C THR A 18 0.53 12.47 -7.87
N PRO A 19 -0.15 13.54 -7.43
CA PRO A 19 -1.56 13.50 -7.05
C PRO A 19 -2.45 12.84 -8.12
N THR A 20 -2.16 13.05 -9.41
CA THR A 20 -2.94 12.49 -10.52
C THR A 20 -2.97 10.96 -10.53
N ALA A 21 -1.85 10.32 -10.20
CA ALA A 21 -1.79 8.86 -10.19
C ALA A 21 -2.44 8.26 -8.94
N THR A 22 -2.48 9.02 -7.84
CA THR A 22 -3.22 8.69 -6.62
C THR A 22 -4.73 8.58 -6.87
N HIS A 23 -5.32 9.59 -7.53
CA HIS A 23 -6.77 9.62 -7.80
C HIS A 23 -7.20 8.39 -8.63
N ARG A 24 -6.37 7.99 -9.60
CA ARG A 24 -6.62 6.83 -10.44
C ARG A 24 -6.84 5.53 -9.66
N TYR A 25 -6.08 5.24 -8.60
CA TYR A 25 -6.27 4.01 -7.83
C TYR A 25 -7.59 4.00 -7.06
N LEU A 26 -7.98 5.16 -6.54
CA LEU A 26 -9.24 5.32 -5.80
C LEU A 26 -10.44 5.20 -6.75
N ASP A 27 -10.37 5.83 -7.93
CA ASP A 27 -11.41 5.73 -8.95
C ASP A 27 -11.56 4.27 -9.45
N GLU A 28 -10.43 3.60 -9.76
CA GLU A 28 -10.45 2.18 -10.16
C GLU A 28 -11.05 1.31 -9.04
N LEU A 29 -10.72 1.59 -7.78
CA LEU A 29 -11.27 0.86 -6.64
C LEU A 29 -12.78 1.10 -6.48
N ASP A 30 -13.24 2.34 -6.58
CA ASP A 30 -14.66 2.70 -6.47
C ASP A 30 -15.50 1.99 -7.53
N ILE A 31 -15.01 1.90 -8.77
CA ILE A 31 -15.66 1.14 -9.85
C ILE A 31 -15.76 -0.35 -9.50
N LEU A 32 -14.68 -0.95 -9.00
CA LEU A 32 -14.66 -2.37 -8.65
C LEU A 32 -15.62 -2.69 -7.49
N LEU A 33 -15.67 -1.83 -6.47
CA LEU A 33 -16.46 -2.04 -5.27
C LEU A 33 -17.97 -1.82 -5.49
N GLN A 34 -18.39 -1.30 -6.64
CA GLN A 34 -19.80 -1.20 -7.03
C GLN A 34 -20.36 -2.49 -7.69
N SER A 35 -19.50 -3.48 -7.96
CA SER A 35 -19.93 -4.73 -8.58
C SER A 35 -20.84 -5.56 -7.65
N PRO A 36 -21.90 -6.23 -8.16
CA PRO A 36 -22.73 -7.11 -7.35
C PRO A 36 -21.97 -8.33 -6.80
N GLU A 37 -20.88 -8.75 -7.46
CA GLU A 37 -19.99 -9.84 -7.02
C GLU A 37 -19.33 -9.55 -5.67
N THR A 38 -19.26 -8.27 -5.26
CA THR A 38 -18.73 -7.87 -3.96
C THR A 38 -19.44 -8.51 -2.79
N SER A 39 -20.73 -8.83 -2.94
CA SER A 39 -21.55 -9.42 -1.89
C SER A 39 -21.25 -10.91 -1.61
N THR A 40 -20.51 -11.58 -2.48
CA THR A 40 -20.21 -13.01 -2.33
C THR A 40 -19.29 -13.26 -1.12
N LEU A 41 -19.53 -14.35 -0.38
CA LEU A 41 -18.75 -14.67 0.81
C LEU A 41 -17.25 -14.82 0.50
N ALA A 42 -16.91 -15.44 -0.63
CA ALA A 42 -15.52 -15.61 -1.06
C ALA A 42 -14.82 -14.27 -1.31
N PHE A 43 -15.51 -13.32 -1.97
CA PHE A 43 -14.97 -11.99 -2.18
C PHE A 43 -14.87 -11.21 -0.87
N GLN A 44 -15.88 -11.30 0.01
CA GLN A 44 -15.86 -10.64 1.33
C GLN A 44 -14.72 -11.14 2.22
N ALA A 45 -14.43 -12.44 2.20
CA ALA A 45 -13.29 -13.01 2.92
C ALA A 45 -11.94 -12.49 2.38
N LEU A 46 -11.80 -12.41 1.05
CA LEU A 46 -10.64 -11.83 0.39
C LEU A 46 -10.50 -10.33 0.70
N LEU A 47 -11.59 -9.57 0.62
CA LEU A 47 -11.64 -8.14 0.91
C LEU A 47 -11.24 -7.86 2.37
N ALA A 48 -11.76 -8.63 3.33
CA ALA A 48 -11.40 -8.52 4.74
C ALA A 48 -9.91 -8.84 4.98
N SER A 49 -9.41 -9.94 4.38
CA SER A 49 -8.00 -10.32 4.50
C SER A 49 -7.06 -9.27 3.92
N LEU A 50 -7.38 -8.69 2.77
CA LEU A 50 -6.57 -7.67 2.12
C LEU A 50 -6.65 -6.34 2.89
N THR A 51 -7.84 -5.96 3.37
CA THR A 51 -8.02 -4.77 4.21
C THR A 51 -7.11 -4.83 5.43
N ARG A 52 -7.09 -5.97 6.14
CA ARG A 52 -6.23 -6.16 7.32
C ARG A 52 -4.75 -6.06 6.97
N ALA A 53 -4.32 -6.65 5.86
CA ALA A 53 -2.93 -6.57 5.43
C ALA A 53 -2.51 -5.12 5.13
N LEU A 54 -3.39 -4.33 4.49
CA LEU A 54 -3.15 -2.91 4.25
C LEU A 54 -3.13 -2.09 5.54
N GLU A 55 -3.96 -2.41 6.54
CA GLU A 55 -3.90 -1.77 7.87
C GLU A 55 -2.53 -1.98 8.53
N GLN A 56 -1.92 -3.17 8.40
CA GLN A 56 -0.56 -3.42 8.89
C GLN A 56 0.48 -2.59 8.13
N VAL A 57 0.37 -2.50 6.81
CA VAL A 57 1.23 -1.61 6.00
C VAL A 57 1.09 -0.16 6.45
N GLN A 58 -0.15 0.30 6.71
CA GLN A 58 -0.41 1.67 7.15
C GLN A 58 0.24 1.97 8.50
N LEU A 59 0.16 1.04 9.45
CA LEU A 59 0.79 1.19 10.76
C LEU A 59 2.31 1.38 10.63
N GLN A 60 2.98 0.60 9.78
CA GLN A 60 4.43 0.75 9.57
C GLN A 60 4.79 2.02 8.81
N LEU A 61 4.00 2.42 7.80
CA LEU A 61 4.19 3.70 7.11
C LEU A 61 3.99 4.90 8.04
N GLN A 62 3.11 4.80 9.05
CA GLN A 62 2.98 5.84 10.07
C GLN A 62 4.21 5.92 10.98
N GLN A 63 4.83 4.79 11.31
CA GLN A 63 6.09 4.78 12.08
C GLN A 63 7.25 5.35 11.26
N ALA A 64 7.38 4.95 9.99
CA ALA A 64 8.36 5.55 9.08
C ALA A 64 8.14 7.07 8.97
N HIS A 65 6.89 7.53 8.86
CA HIS A 65 6.59 8.96 8.81
C HIS A 65 7.02 9.70 10.08
N LYS A 66 6.83 9.10 11.27
CA LYS A 66 7.28 9.68 12.55
C LYS A 66 8.81 9.72 12.67
N ALA A 67 9.50 8.72 12.11
CA ALA A 67 10.96 8.60 12.16
C ALA A 67 11.69 9.33 11.01
N ALA A 68 10.95 9.95 10.08
CA ALA A 68 11.52 10.59 8.89
C ALA A 68 12.49 11.73 9.25
N LEU A 69 13.61 11.80 8.52
CA LEU A 69 14.74 12.68 8.81
C LEU A 69 14.69 14.00 8.04
N SER A 70 13.91 14.07 6.97
CA SER A 70 13.78 15.26 6.12
C SER A 70 12.32 15.65 5.87
N LEU A 71 12.10 16.93 5.52
CA LEU A 71 10.77 17.42 5.14
C LEU A 71 10.23 16.68 3.91
N ALA A 72 11.07 16.44 2.90
CA ALA A 72 10.69 15.73 1.69
C ALA A 72 10.22 14.29 1.97
N GLN A 73 10.92 13.57 2.87
CA GLN A 73 10.51 12.24 3.33
C GLN A 73 9.16 12.29 4.05
N ARG A 74 8.98 13.28 4.95
CA ARG A 74 7.74 13.45 5.70
C ARG A 74 6.55 13.72 4.79
N GLU A 75 6.69 14.63 3.83
CA GLU A 75 5.64 14.96 2.86
C GLU A 75 5.26 13.73 2.02
N THR A 76 6.27 12.99 1.55
CA THR A 76 6.02 11.82 0.71
C THR A 76 5.33 10.69 1.49
N LEU A 77 5.82 10.38 2.69
CA LEU A 77 5.21 9.38 3.57
C LEU A 77 3.81 9.82 4.05
N HIS A 78 3.58 11.12 4.24
CA HIS A 78 2.26 11.65 4.55
C HIS A 78 1.27 11.39 3.42
N GLU A 79 1.64 11.68 2.16
CA GLU A 79 0.76 11.39 1.02
C GLU A 79 0.52 9.88 0.88
N MET A 80 1.56 9.04 1.00
CA MET A 80 1.41 7.58 0.97
C MET A 80 0.41 7.08 2.02
N ASN A 81 0.51 7.59 3.25
CA ASN A 81 -0.42 7.29 4.33
C ASN A 81 -1.84 7.76 4.02
N ARG A 82 -2.02 8.97 3.47
CA ARG A 82 -3.33 9.53 3.11
C ARG A 82 -4.04 8.66 2.07
N VAL A 83 -3.32 8.26 1.03
CA VAL A 83 -3.85 7.40 -0.05
C VAL A 83 -4.19 6.01 0.46
N LEU A 84 -3.30 5.41 1.24
CA LEU A 84 -3.52 4.09 1.81
C LEU A 84 -4.72 4.09 2.76
N GLN A 85 -4.86 5.13 3.59
CA GLN A 85 -6.03 5.32 4.43
C GLN A 85 -7.31 5.41 3.59
N ALA A 86 -7.31 6.17 2.50
CA ALA A 86 -8.47 6.29 1.63
C ALA A 86 -8.85 4.96 0.96
N VAL A 87 -7.88 4.14 0.56
CA VAL A 87 -8.08 2.78 0.05
C VAL A 87 -8.69 1.88 1.13
N ILE A 88 -8.10 1.86 2.33
CA ILE A 88 -8.59 1.05 3.46
C ILE A 88 -10.03 1.43 3.81
N GLN A 89 -10.34 2.72 3.87
CA GLN A 89 -11.70 3.19 4.18
C GLN A 89 -12.72 2.72 3.14
N ARG A 90 -12.41 2.81 1.84
CA ARG A 90 -13.27 2.29 0.76
C ARG A 90 -13.49 0.79 0.89
N MET A 91 -12.42 0.03 1.12
CA MET A 91 -12.52 -1.42 1.31
C MET A 91 -13.37 -1.78 2.53
N ARG A 92 -13.20 -1.07 3.66
CA ARG A 92 -14.02 -1.24 4.86
C ARG A 92 -15.49 -0.92 4.62
N GLN A 93 -15.78 0.14 3.88
CA GLN A 93 -17.16 0.53 3.53
C GLN A 93 -17.84 -0.49 2.61
N ALA A 94 -17.07 -1.19 1.77
CA ALA A 94 -17.57 -2.26 0.90
C ALA A 94 -17.73 -3.63 1.60
N LEU A 95 -17.29 -3.76 2.87
CA LEU A 95 -17.53 -4.97 3.64
C LEU A 95 -19.00 -5.05 4.08
N THR A 96 -19.64 -6.17 3.80
CA THR A 96 -20.95 -6.53 4.36
C THR A 96 -20.79 -7.04 5.80
N ALA A 97 -21.89 -7.29 6.51
CA ALA A 97 -21.83 -7.78 7.89
C ALA A 97 -20.95 -9.04 8.07
N PRO A 98 -21.03 -10.07 7.20
CA PRO A 98 -20.07 -11.19 7.24
C PRO A 98 -18.61 -10.78 7.06
N GLY A 99 -18.33 -9.87 6.12
CA GLY A 99 -16.96 -9.38 5.88
C GLY A 99 -16.40 -8.58 7.07
N GLN A 100 -17.24 -7.76 7.72
CA GLN A 100 -16.86 -7.02 8.92
C GLN A 100 -16.55 -7.97 10.09
N TYR A 101 -17.33 -9.03 10.25
CA TYR A 101 -17.06 -10.07 11.25
C TYR A 101 -15.72 -10.78 11.00
N LEU A 102 -15.44 -11.15 9.75
CA LEU A 102 -14.15 -11.75 9.38
C LEU A 102 -12.96 -10.82 9.62
N LEU A 103 -13.14 -9.51 9.42
CA LEU A 103 -12.12 -8.51 9.73
C LEU A 103 -11.81 -8.46 11.23
N GLN A 104 -12.84 -8.54 12.08
CA GLN A 104 -12.71 -8.51 13.54
C GLN A 104 -12.12 -9.80 14.13
N LEU A 105 -12.40 -10.97 13.54
CA LEU A 105 -11.85 -12.24 14.04
C LEU A 105 -10.33 -12.33 13.96
N ASN A 106 -9.72 -11.59 13.04
CA ASN A 106 -8.27 -11.55 12.84
C ASN A 106 -7.60 -10.40 13.60
N ASP A 107 -8.24 -9.88 14.66
CA ASP A 107 -7.69 -8.77 15.43
C ASP A 107 -6.61 -9.24 16.40
N THR A 108 -5.44 -9.58 15.84
CA THR A 108 -4.20 -9.63 16.61
C THR A 108 -3.77 -8.20 16.85
N ALA A 109 -3.85 -7.74 18.11
CA ALA A 109 -3.37 -6.43 18.51
C ALA A 109 -1.91 -6.26 18.10
N ALA A 110 -1.67 -5.47 17.04
CA ALA A 110 -0.32 -5.11 16.63
C ALA A 110 0.20 -4.08 17.63
N SER A 111 0.92 -4.56 18.65
CA SER A 111 1.65 -3.69 19.57
C SER A 111 2.91 -3.22 18.87
N LEU A 112 2.92 -1.96 18.43
CA LEU A 112 4.14 -1.30 17.96
C LEU A 112 4.94 -0.89 19.20
N ALA A 113 5.92 -1.72 19.58
CA ALA A 113 6.83 -1.41 20.65
C ALA A 113 8.05 -0.63 20.12
N HIS A 114 8.31 0.53 20.74
CA HIS A 114 9.46 1.43 20.57
C HIS A 114 9.41 2.42 19.40
N GLU A 115 9.90 3.64 19.67
CA GLU A 115 10.26 4.65 18.67
C GLU A 115 11.49 4.14 17.91
N PRO A 116 11.34 3.65 16.67
CA PRO A 116 12.46 3.08 15.96
C PRO A 116 13.27 4.19 15.29
N SER A 117 14.58 3.96 15.13
CA SER A 117 15.39 4.80 14.24
C SER A 117 14.79 4.80 12.83
N TRP A 118 15.04 5.87 12.06
CA TRP A 118 14.61 5.97 10.66
C TRP A 118 14.86 4.69 9.86
N TRP A 119 16.08 4.16 9.97
CA TRP A 119 16.49 2.93 9.29
C TRP A 119 15.62 1.73 9.66
N PHE A 120 15.33 1.54 10.95
CA PHE A 120 14.51 0.43 11.41
C PHE A 120 13.05 0.59 10.94
N ALA A 121 12.48 1.80 11.07
CA ALA A 121 11.12 2.07 10.62
C ALA A 121 10.95 1.89 9.10
N LEU A 122 11.97 2.25 8.31
CA LEU A 122 12.00 2.04 6.87
C LEU A 122 12.08 0.54 6.51
N ALA A 123 12.94 -0.21 7.18
CA ALA A 123 13.10 -1.65 6.97
C ALA A 123 11.80 -2.42 7.29
N GLU A 124 11.17 -2.13 8.43
CA GLU A 124 9.88 -2.71 8.84
C GLU A 124 8.76 -2.39 7.83
N ALA A 125 8.70 -1.14 7.35
CA ALA A 125 7.74 -0.75 6.33
C ALA A 125 7.96 -1.52 5.01
N LEU A 126 9.21 -1.69 4.58
CA LEU A 126 9.56 -2.47 3.40
C LEU A 126 9.20 -3.96 3.56
N GLU A 127 9.54 -4.56 4.69
CA GLU A 127 9.26 -5.97 4.98
C GLU A 127 7.75 -6.26 4.97
N VAL A 128 6.96 -5.42 5.64
CA VAL A 128 5.49 -5.59 5.68
C VAL A 128 4.87 -5.35 4.30
N ILE A 129 5.39 -4.42 3.50
CA ILE A 129 4.95 -4.22 2.11
C ILE A 129 5.26 -5.45 1.26
N GLU A 130 6.48 -6.01 1.35
CA GLU A 130 6.87 -7.20 0.59
C GLU A 130 6.04 -8.42 0.97
N THR A 131 5.86 -8.65 2.27
CA THR A 131 5.00 -9.72 2.80
C THR A 131 3.57 -9.56 2.28
N THR A 132 3.04 -8.33 2.27
CA THR A 132 1.70 -8.03 1.77
C THR A 132 1.59 -8.23 0.27
N LEU A 133 2.62 -7.88 -0.51
CA LEU A 133 2.68 -8.13 -1.95
C LEU A 133 2.63 -9.63 -2.25
N GLN A 134 3.45 -10.44 -1.55
CA GLN A 134 3.49 -11.89 -1.72
C GLN A 134 2.15 -12.53 -1.34
N ARG A 135 1.56 -12.12 -0.20
CA ARG A 135 0.24 -12.59 0.25
C ARG A 135 -0.87 -12.20 -0.71
N THR A 136 -0.86 -10.97 -1.22
CA THR A 136 -1.85 -10.52 -2.21
C THR A 136 -1.74 -11.34 -3.47
N LEU A 137 -0.51 -11.59 -3.94
CA LEU A 137 -0.25 -12.39 -5.12
C LEU A 137 -0.76 -13.82 -4.97
N SER A 138 -0.48 -14.49 -3.84
CA SER A 138 -0.93 -15.86 -3.60
C SER A 138 -2.46 -15.97 -3.55
N LEU A 139 -3.15 -14.99 -2.96
CA LEU A 139 -4.62 -14.94 -2.90
C LEU A 139 -5.27 -14.80 -4.28
N VAL A 140 -4.62 -14.10 -5.21
CA VAL A 140 -5.24 -13.76 -6.51
C VAL A 140 -4.78 -14.66 -7.66
N GLN A 141 -3.67 -15.37 -7.54
CA GLN A 141 -3.17 -16.28 -8.58
C GLN A 141 -4.15 -17.43 -8.88
N GLY A 142 -4.85 -17.95 -7.87
CA GLY A 142 -5.85 -19.01 -8.05
C GLY A 142 -7.21 -18.54 -8.59
N GLN A 143 -7.38 -17.23 -8.81
CA GLN A 143 -8.67 -16.66 -9.21
C GLN A 143 -8.84 -16.61 -10.74
N PRO A 144 -10.06 -16.82 -11.27
CA PRO A 144 -10.34 -16.75 -12.70
C PRO A 144 -9.85 -15.45 -13.32
N HIS A 145 -9.42 -15.52 -14.59
CA HIS A 145 -9.07 -14.33 -15.35
C HIS A 145 -10.26 -13.38 -15.41
N ARG A 146 -10.00 -12.07 -15.21
CA ARG A 146 -11.02 -11.00 -15.14
C ARG A 146 -11.99 -11.06 -13.95
N SER A 147 -11.85 -12.01 -13.02
CA SER A 147 -12.62 -11.99 -11.76
C SER A 147 -12.37 -10.70 -10.97
N LEU A 148 -13.37 -10.27 -10.20
CA LEU A 148 -13.27 -9.08 -9.37
C LEU A 148 -12.09 -9.15 -8.39
N SER A 149 -11.86 -10.31 -7.79
CA SER A 149 -10.71 -10.58 -6.90
C SER A 149 -9.36 -10.30 -7.57
N ARG A 150 -9.22 -10.68 -8.85
CA ARG A 150 -7.97 -10.48 -9.61
C ARG A 150 -7.78 -9.03 -10.03
N GLN A 151 -8.87 -8.33 -10.34
CA GLN A 151 -8.83 -6.89 -10.63
C GLN A 151 -8.47 -6.07 -9.39
N LEU A 152 -9.11 -6.36 -8.24
CA LEU A 152 -8.76 -5.77 -6.94
C LEU A 152 -7.28 -6.02 -6.60
N GLY A 153 -6.84 -7.28 -6.73
CA GLY A 153 -5.44 -7.64 -6.57
C GLY A 153 -4.50 -6.82 -7.43
N ALA A 154 -4.82 -6.63 -8.72
CA ALA A 154 -3.98 -5.86 -9.63
C ALA A 154 -3.90 -4.36 -9.27
N VAL A 155 -4.97 -3.77 -8.72
CA VAL A 155 -4.95 -2.40 -8.19
C VAL A 155 -4.01 -2.31 -6.99
N LEU A 156 -4.18 -3.20 -6.00
CA LEU A 156 -3.38 -3.21 -4.77
C LEU A 156 -1.90 -3.51 -5.02
N LEU A 157 -1.60 -4.49 -5.88
CA LEU A 157 -0.23 -4.83 -6.27
C LEU A 157 0.48 -3.64 -6.92
N ARG A 158 -0.20 -2.89 -7.80
CA ARG A 158 0.38 -1.69 -8.43
C ARG A 158 0.65 -0.59 -7.41
N LEU A 159 -0.28 -0.35 -6.48
CA LEU A 159 -0.11 0.63 -5.41
C LEU A 159 1.08 0.27 -4.51
N LEU A 160 1.12 -0.96 -3.99
CA LEU A 160 2.17 -1.41 -3.08
C LEU A 160 3.55 -1.50 -3.74
N ARG A 161 3.64 -1.92 -5.01
CA ARG A 161 4.92 -1.89 -5.74
C ARG A 161 5.46 -0.49 -5.91
N ARG A 162 4.59 0.50 -6.16
CA ARG A 162 5.01 1.90 -6.22
C ARG A 162 5.59 2.36 -4.89
N TYR A 163 4.93 2.00 -3.79
CA TYR A 163 5.40 2.35 -2.45
C TYR A 163 6.75 1.69 -2.15
N GLN A 164 6.88 0.39 -2.46
CA GLN A 164 8.13 -0.35 -2.32
C GLN A 164 9.26 0.31 -3.12
N HIS A 165 9.03 0.64 -4.38
CA HIS A 165 10.03 1.30 -5.23
C HIS A 165 10.50 2.64 -4.64
N HIS A 166 9.58 3.43 -4.10
CA HIS A 166 9.92 4.70 -3.47
C HIS A 166 10.76 4.50 -2.20
N LEU A 167 10.34 3.61 -1.30
CA LEU A 167 11.07 3.34 -0.07
C LEU A 167 12.45 2.70 -0.32
N LEU A 168 12.58 1.85 -1.35
CA LEU A 168 13.88 1.30 -1.76
C LEU A 168 14.82 2.39 -2.31
N TRP A 169 14.27 3.40 -2.99
CA TRP A 169 15.07 4.54 -3.43
C TRP A 169 15.57 5.36 -2.24
N GLU A 170 14.70 5.67 -1.27
CA GLU A 170 15.10 6.34 -0.01
C GLU A 170 16.15 5.53 0.78
N ALA A 171 16.01 4.19 0.83
CA ALA A 171 16.99 3.32 1.48
C ALA A 171 18.36 3.41 0.80
N ARG A 172 18.38 3.52 -0.54
CA ARG A 172 19.62 3.61 -1.32
C ARG A 172 20.33 4.94 -1.12
N GLU A 173 19.60 6.05 -1.18
CA GLU A 173 20.14 7.40 -0.98
C GLU A 173 20.77 7.58 0.42
N TRP A 174 20.36 6.76 1.39
CA TRP A 174 20.94 6.83 2.75
C TRP A 174 22.24 6.03 2.92
N ILE A 175 22.49 5.04 2.06
CA ILE A 175 23.70 4.20 2.09
C ILE A 175 24.86 4.89 1.34
N GLU A 176 24.56 5.69 0.32
CA GLU A 176 25.52 6.43 -0.52
C GLU A 176 25.96 7.76 0.14
#